data_AF-A0A960R5V3-F1
#
_entry.id   AF-A0A960R5V3-F1
#
_cell.length_a   1.000
_cell.length_b   1.000
_cell.length_c   1.000
_cell.angle_alpha   90.00
_cell.angle_beta   90.00
_cell.angle_gamma   90.00
#
_symmetry.space_group_name_H-M   'P 1'
#
loop_
_entity.id
_entity.type
_entity.pdbx_description
1 polymer ?
#
loop_
_entity_poly.entity_id
_entity_poly.type
_entity_poly.pdbx_seq_one_letter_code
_entity_poly.pdbx_strand_id
1 'polypeptide(L)'
;MRLFPAHLILTLATTFSAVGADSYPATITLPKLPEAMVTHCFECHDSLTAEGDLDLESLDAASQTPDQAARLLDRLLEAIDSGEMPPRKAKVQPTHAERAALMDWLRARTDHLARVFEDDPGVVSMSRLTHYEYRNVMRDLSGGIVTDAGRYLPNEGGAGEGFANVGAAQGMGVAQFEKYLEAAKGALKHLRVSPHDGFVWSAVPHEPVEDEPSQIKEAVDDIIAWHVAQQQKWGAEHREELGAKFGSAHAFYLELAFLARTGRKLPDAPFSPVALEKWRRILADENRESPFADWAKAWRALPADLNGERLRAECLAIALGKRGGSTEVEKEDYAPPYEISFHEA
;
A
#
# COMPACT_ATOMS: atom_id res chain seq x y z
N MET A 1 -29.05 31.89 -28.55
CA MET A 1 -28.63 32.67 -27.38
C MET A 1 -28.81 31.81 -26.13
N ARG A 2 -27.74 31.20 -25.63
CA ARG A 2 -27.50 30.79 -24.22
C ARG A 2 -26.13 30.11 -24.15
N LEU A 3 -25.36 30.55 -23.17
CA LEU A 3 -23.92 30.43 -23.00
C LEU A 3 -23.52 29.01 -22.52
N PHE A 4 -22.37 28.52 -23.00
CA PHE A 4 -21.66 27.36 -22.43
C PHE A 4 -20.94 27.78 -21.13
N PRO A 5 -20.94 26.97 -20.06
CA PRO A 5 -19.97 27.15 -18.99
C PRO A 5 -18.68 26.39 -19.34
N ALA A 6 -17.57 27.12 -19.28
CA ALA A 6 -16.23 26.60 -19.42
C ALA A 6 -15.88 25.68 -18.24
N HIS A 7 -15.33 24.50 -18.54
CA HIS A 7 -14.76 23.61 -17.55
C HIS A 7 -13.47 24.20 -16.98
N LEU A 8 -13.45 24.40 -15.66
CA LEU A 8 -12.28 24.74 -14.87
C LEU A 8 -11.41 23.49 -14.74
N ILE A 9 -10.35 23.39 -15.54
CA ILE A 9 -9.31 22.35 -15.38
C ILE A 9 -8.36 22.85 -14.29
N LEU A 10 -8.46 22.29 -13.09
CA LEU A 10 -7.51 22.52 -12.01
C LEU A 10 -6.27 21.64 -12.24
N THR A 11 -5.26 22.18 -12.94
CA THR A 11 -3.92 21.57 -12.98
C THR A 11 -3.26 21.72 -11.62
N LEU A 12 -3.14 20.62 -10.87
CA LEU A 12 -2.34 20.53 -9.66
C LEU A 12 -0.85 20.58 -10.08
N ALA A 13 -0.28 21.79 -10.15
CA ALA A 13 1.15 21.95 -10.31
C ALA A 13 1.82 21.52 -8.99
N THR A 14 2.41 20.33 -8.96
CA THR A 14 3.33 19.93 -7.91
C THR A 14 4.57 20.81 -8.02
N THR A 15 4.59 21.91 -7.28
CA THR A 15 5.83 22.64 -7.01
C THR A 15 6.70 21.75 -6.14
N PHE A 16 7.62 21.02 -6.77
CA PHE A 16 8.74 20.43 -6.08
C PHE A 16 9.63 21.60 -5.66
N SER A 17 9.39 22.15 -4.47
CA SER A 17 10.37 23.02 -3.84
C SER A 17 11.61 22.17 -3.63
N ALA A 18 12.63 22.39 -4.46
CA ALA A 18 13.98 21.98 -4.13
C ALA A 18 14.26 22.59 -2.75
N VAL A 19 14.34 21.73 -1.74
CA VAL A 19 14.95 22.08 -0.46
C VAL A 19 16.29 22.68 -0.83
N GLY A 20 16.46 23.96 -0.52
CA GLY A 20 17.72 24.65 -0.70
C GLY A 20 18.79 23.80 -0.03
N ALA A 21 19.87 23.52 -0.74
CA ALA A 21 21.11 23.16 -0.10
C ALA A 21 21.45 24.34 0.80
N ASP A 22 21.07 24.24 2.08
CA ASP A 22 21.53 25.18 3.09
C ASP A 22 23.05 25.18 3.00
N SER A 23 23.57 26.37 2.74
CA SER A 23 24.99 26.65 2.70
C SER A 23 25.60 26.21 4.02
N TYR A 24 26.30 25.07 4.02
CA TYR A 24 27.09 24.61 5.17
C TYR A 24 28.01 25.75 5.65
N PRO A 25 28.08 26.00 6.95
CA PRO A 25 28.96 27.03 7.48
C PRO A 25 30.42 26.61 7.30
N ALA A 26 31.21 27.58 6.83
CA ALA A 26 32.66 27.75 6.91
C ALA A 26 33.52 26.49 7.12
N THR A 27 34.37 26.20 6.14
CA THR A 27 35.58 25.37 6.25
C THR A 27 36.29 25.63 7.59
N ILE A 28 36.10 24.76 8.59
CA ILE A 28 36.88 24.81 9.81
C ILE A 28 38.29 24.44 9.41
N THR A 29 39.16 25.45 9.38
CA THR A 29 40.57 25.23 9.17
C THR A 29 41.09 24.56 10.43
N LEU A 30 41.46 23.28 10.31
CA LEU A 30 42.12 22.57 11.40
C LEU A 30 43.36 23.36 11.83
N PRO A 31 43.58 23.56 13.14
CA PRO A 31 44.82 24.16 13.60
C PRO A 31 46.00 23.32 13.11
N LYS A 32 47.10 24.01 12.74
CA LYS A 32 48.34 23.34 12.35
C LYS A 32 48.79 22.41 13.48
N LEU A 33 49.29 21.23 13.11
CA LEU A 33 49.84 20.27 14.07
C LEU A 33 50.88 20.96 14.98
N PRO A 34 50.72 20.93 16.32
CA PRO A 34 51.68 21.53 17.24
C PRO A 34 53.03 20.84 17.12
N GLU A 35 54.11 21.61 17.18
CA GLU A 35 55.48 21.05 17.20
C GLU A 35 55.67 20.06 18.35
N ALA A 36 54.99 20.31 19.47
CA ALA A 36 54.91 19.43 20.62
C ALA A 36 54.45 17.98 20.29
N MET A 37 53.63 17.78 19.26
CA MET A 37 53.22 16.42 18.84
C MET A 37 54.42 15.64 18.29
N VAL A 38 55.24 16.32 17.49
CA VAL A 38 56.45 15.73 16.91
C VAL A 38 57.49 15.46 17.99
N THR A 39 57.67 16.41 18.91
CA THR A 39 58.69 16.32 19.96
C THR A 39 58.37 15.28 21.03
N HIS A 40 57.10 15.17 21.45
CA HIS A 40 56.73 14.40 22.64
C HIS A 40 55.96 13.12 22.35
N CYS A 41 55.46 12.92 21.12
CA CYS A 41 54.62 11.77 20.77
C CYS A 41 55.24 10.90 19.66
N PHE A 42 55.71 11.50 18.57
CA PHE A 42 56.20 10.74 17.40
C PHE A 42 57.52 10.01 17.65
N GLU A 43 58.30 10.33 18.69
CA GLU A 43 59.50 9.55 19.03
C GLU A 43 59.18 8.09 19.40
N CYS A 44 57.97 7.82 19.92
CA CYS A 44 57.54 6.49 20.36
C CYS A 44 56.34 5.94 19.55
N HIS A 45 55.47 6.82 19.05
CA HIS A 45 54.22 6.45 18.38
C HIS A 45 54.22 6.84 16.89
N ASP A 46 55.35 6.65 16.20
CA ASP A 46 55.45 6.75 14.74
C ASP A 46 55.12 5.41 14.06
N SER A 47 55.11 5.43 12.73
CA SER A 47 54.85 4.25 11.89
C SER A 47 55.91 3.16 11.98
N LEU A 48 57.10 3.45 12.52
CA LEU A 48 58.21 2.52 12.63
C LEU A 48 58.31 1.85 14.00
N THR A 49 58.05 2.60 15.07
CA THR A 49 58.21 2.19 16.47
C THR A 49 56.90 1.69 17.04
N ALA A 50 55.81 2.42 16.80
CA ALA A 50 54.44 2.09 17.20
C ALA A 50 54.32 1.53 18.64
N GLU A 51 54.95 2.16 19.63
CA GLU A 51 54.88 1.68 21.02
C GLU A 51 53.42 1.56 21.48
N GLY A 52 53.08 0.44 22.13
CA GLY A 52 51.71 0.18 22.55
C GLY A 52 50.73 -0.05 21.39
N ASP A 53 51.23 -0.51 20.23
CA ASP A 53 50.46 -0.74 19.00
C ASP A 53 49.74 0.53 18.49
N LEU A 54 50.35 1.69 18.73
CA LEU A 54 49.78 2.99 18.38
C LEU A 54 50.71 3.76 17.41
N ASP A 55 50.21 3.98 16.19
CA ASP A 55 50.82 4.82 15.16
C ASP A 55 50.00 6.10 14.95
N LEU A 56 50.56 7.23 15.36
CA LEU A 56 49.94 8.55 15.24
C LEU A 56 50.23 9.25 13.92
N GLU A 57 51.19 8.79 13.12
CA GLU A 57 51.41 9.33 11.76
C GLU A 57 50.29 8.90 10.81
N SER A 58 49.67 7.75 11.08
CA SER A 58 48.50 7.25 10.36
C SER A 58 47.18 7.98 10.69
N LEU A 59 47.16 8.90 11.66
CA LEU A 59 45.95 9.63 12.08
C LEU A 59 45.28 10.44 10.96
N ASP A 60 46.07 10.92 9.99
CA ASP A 60 45.56 11.65 8.83
C ASP A 60 45.28 10.75 7.63
N ALA A 61 45.62 9.45 7.71
CA ALA A 61 45.31 8.51 6.65
C ALA A 61 43.79 8.24 6.63
N ALA A 62 43.19 8.25 5.44
CA ALA A 62 41.77 8.01 5.19
C ALA A 62 41.27 6.58 5.53
N SER A 63 41.98 5.85 6.39
CA SER A 63 41.78 4.43 6.70
C SER A 63 40.98 4.15 7.98
N GLN A 64 40.69 5.17 8.80
CA GLN A 64 39.91 4.99 10.04
C GLN A 64 38.42 5.27 9.82
N THR A 65 37.56 4.45 10.43
CA THR A 65 36.14 4.82 10.53
C THR A 65 35.95 5.99 11.50
N PRO A 66 34.88 6.80 11.39
CA PRO A 66 34.66 7.95 12.27
C PRO A 66 34.69 7.58 13.75
N ASP A 67 34.10 6.43 14.07
CA ASP A 67 34.02 5.85 15.40
C ASP A 67 35.41 5.39 15.95
N GLN A 68 36.29 4.88 15.07
CA GLN A 68 37.67 4.56 15.45
C GLN A 68 38.48 5.83 15.73
N ALA A 69 38.33 6.86 14.88
CA ALA A 69 39.02 8.13 15.03
C ALA A 69 38.59 8.86 16.31
N ALA A 70 37.29 8.90 16.61
CA ALA A 70 36.75 9.52 17.82
C ALA A 70 37.32 8.86 19.09
N ARG A 71 37.27 7.52 19.19
CA ARG A 71 37.82 6.79 20.33
C ARG A 71 39.33 6.97 20.50
N LEU A 72 40.06 7.18 19.41
CA LEU A 72 41.49 7.46 19.49
C LEU A 72 41.75 8.87 20.04
N LEU A 73 41.04 9.88 19.54
CA LEU A 73 41.15 11.25 20.03
C LEU A 73 40.78 11.37 21.52
N ASP A 74 39.73 10.68 21.96
CA ASP A 74 39.34 10.64 23.37
C ASP A 74 40.44 10.02 24.25
N ARG A 75 41.03 8.90 23.81
CA ARG A 75 42.15 8.27 24.54
C ARG A 75 43.38 9.17 24.62
N LEU A 76 43.70 9.90 23.56
CA LEU A 76 44.80 10.86 23.55
C LEU A 76 44.55 12.03 24.50
N LEU A 77 43.32 12.57 24.49
CA LEU A 77 42.89 13.61 25.42
C LEU A 77 43.03 13.14 26.87
N GLU A 78 42.52 11.95 27.20
CA GLU A 78 42.59 11.39 28.55
C GLU A 78 44.04 11.12 28.99
N ALA A 79 44.87 10.56 28.12
CA ALA A 79 46.28 10.26 28.42
C ALA A 79 47.11 11.53 28.68
N ILE A 80 46.82 12.61 27.95
CA ILE A 80 47.50 13.90 28.14
C ILE A 80 46.94 14.65 29.36
N ASP A 81 45.63 14.62 29.59
CA ASP A 81 44.98 15.31 30.72
C ASP A 81 45.36 14.68 32.06
N SER A 82 45.36 13.34 32.13
CA SER A 82 45.80 12.58 33.31
C SER A 82 47.30 12.65 33.57
N GLY A 83 48.09 13.10 32.58
CA GLY A 83 49.55 13.11 32.65
C GLY A 83 50.18 11.72 32.60
N GLU A 84 49.43 10.71 32.14
CA GLU A 84 49.97 9.38 31.84
C GLU A 84 50.99 9.45 30.70
N MET A 85 50.70 10.27 29.70
CA MET A 85 51.57 10.52 28.55
C MET A 85 52.06 11.97 28.47
N PRO A 86 53.34 12.19 28.09
CA PRO A 86 54.42 11.19 27.98
C PRO A 86 54.78 10.59 29.36
N PRO A 87 55.24 9.32 29.43
CA PRO A 87 55.49 8.66 30.70
C PRO A 87 56.59 9.37 31.48
N ARG A 88 56.58 9.27 32.82
CA ARG A 88 57.57 9.96 33.69
C ARG A 88 59.03 9.66 33.36
N LYS A 89 59.30 8.52 32.71
CA LYS A 89 60.64 8.09 32.25
C LYS A 89 61.08 8.74 30.94
N ALA A 90 60.19 9.45 30.23
CA ALA A 90 60.52 10.14 29.00
C ALA A 90 61.58 11.23 29.29
N LYS A 91 62.54 11.36 28.36
CA LYS A 91 63.68 12.27 28.52
C LYS A 91 63.26 13.74 28.56
N VAL A 92 62.18 14.06 27.85
CA VAL A 92 61.61 15.40 27.75
C VAL A 92 60.13 15.31 28.12
N GLN A 93 59.68 16.26 28.93
CA GLN A 93 58.28 16.42 29.31
C GLN A 93 57.76 17.73 28.71
N PRO A 94 56.51 17.77 28.21
CA PRO A 94 55.94 18.99 27.69
C PRO A 94 55.77 20.01 28.82
N THR A 95 56.10 21.27 28.51
CA THR A 95 55.74 22.41 29.34
C THR A 95 54.23 22.55 29.44
N HIS A 96 53.75 23.34 30.40
CA HIS A 96 52.31 23.63 30.53
C HIS A 96 51.73 24.23 29.23
N ALA A 97 52.49 25.09 28.55
CA ALA A 97 52.05 25.71 27.30
C ALA A 97 51.95 24.69 26.16
N GLU A 98 52.90 23.77 26.05
CA GLU A 98 52.87 22.70 25.05
C GLU A 98 51.74 21.70 25.32
N ARG A 99 51.50 21.34 26.59
CA ARG A 99 50.37 20.48 26.97
C ARG A 99 49.04 21.13 26.60
N ALA A 100 48.86 22.41 26.90
CA ALA A 100 47.66 23.15 26.51
C ALA A 100 47.48 23.17 24.99
N ALA A 101 48.54 23.44 24.23
CA ALA A 101 48.49 23.44 22.77
C ALA A 101 48.11 22.07 22.16
N LEU A 102 48.60 20.97 22.75
CA LEU A 102 48.22 19.61 22.35
C LEU A 102 46.74 19.34 22.62
N MET A 103 46.25 19.70 23.81
CA MET A 103 44.84 19.52 24.18
C MET A 103 43.90 20.35 23.29
N ASP A 104 44.24 21.60 23.03
CA ASP A 104 43.45 22.48 22.16
C ASP A 104 43.40 21.94 20.72
N TRP A 105 44.51 21.41 20.22
CA TRP A 105 44.56 20.78 18.89
C TRP A 105 43.68 19.53 18.82
N LEU A 106 43.76 18.64 19.81
CA LEU A 106 42.93 17.43 19.87
C LEU A 106 41.44 17.73 19.99
N ARG A 107 41.07 18.74 20.78
CA ARG A 107 39.68 19.23 20.88
C ARG A 107 39.19 19.76 19.54
N ALA A 108 39.98 20.61 18.88
CA ALA A 108 39.63 21.13 17.56
C ALA A 108 39.50 20.02 16.51
N ARG A 109 40.33 18.97 16.59
CA ARG A 109 40.24 17.79 15.70
C ARG A 109 38.97 16.99 15.97
N THR A 110 38.58 16.84 17.24
CA THR A 110 37.34 16.18 17.66
C THR A 110 36.10 16.95 17.18
N ASP A 111 36.09 18.27 17.36
CA ASP A 111 35.01 19.15 16.88
C ASP A 111 34.88 19.11 15.35
N HIS A 112 36.01 19.07 14.64
CA HIS A 112 36.01 18.90 13.19
C HIS A 112 35.43 17.54 12.79
N LEU A 113 35.83 16.46 13.46
CA LEU A 113 35.31 15.12 13.20
C LEU A 113 33.78 15.07 13.40
N ALA A 114 33.29 15.63 14.51
CA ALA A 114 31.86 15.69 14.80
C ALA A 114 31.05 16.43 13.73
N ARG A 115 31.61 17.50 13.15
CA ARG A 115 30.96 18.28 12.09
C ARG A 115 31.01 17.60 10.72
N VAL A 116 32.12 16.94 10.39
CA VAL A 116 32.22 16.18 9.12
C VAL A 116 31.22 15.03 9.08
N PHE A 117 30.91 14.45 10.23
CA PHE A 117 29.99 13.31 10.37
C PHE A 117 28.67 13.70 11.05
N GLU A 118 28.29 14.98 11.04
CA GLU A 118 27.06 15.47 11.72
C GLU A 118 25.80 14.76 11.20
N ASP A 119 25.79 14.42 9.91
CA ASP A 119 24.68 13.73 9.24
C ASP A 119 24.91 12.22 9.05
N ASP A 120 25.98 11.65 9.62
CA ASP A 120 26.25 10.21 9.55
C ASP A 120 25.81 9.52 10.85
N PRO A 121 24.67 8.81 10.87
CA PRO A 121 24.22 8.06 12.05
C PRO A 121 25.10 6.84 12.37
N GLY A 122 26.15 6.58 11.58
CA GLY A 122 26.99 5.41 11.67
C GLY A 122 26.37 4.18 11.01
N VAL A 123 26.85 3.00 11.40
CA VAL A 123 26.34 1.74 10.85
C VAL A 123 24.93 1.46 11.38
N VAL A 124 23.93 1.74 10.54
CA VAL A 124 22.54 1.40 10.83
C VAL A 124 22.31 -0.08 10.52
N SER A 125 22.06 -0.88 11.56
CA SER A 125 21.63 -2.27 11.37
C SER A 125 20.18 -2.29 10.90
N MET A 126 19.93 -2.89 9.73
CA MET A 126 18.57 -3.11 9.23
C MET A 126 17.83 -4.04 10.21
N SER A 127 16.89 -3.46 10.93
CA SER A 127 16.06 -4.15 11.91
C SER A 127 14.95 -4.91 11.18
N ARG A 128 14.64 -6.14 11.62
CA ARG A 128 13.44 -6.84 11.16
C ARG A 128 12.24 -6.44 12.03
N LEU A 129 11.04 -6.45 11.46
CA LEU A 129 9.82 -6.14 12.22
C LEU A 129 9.60 -7.18 13.33
N THR A 130 9.49 -6.76 14.57
CA THR A 130 9.10 -7.67 15.66
C THR A 130 7.75 -8.35 15.37
N HIS A 131 7.45 -9.43 16.10
CA HIS A 131 6.11 -10.03 16.09
C HIS A 131 5.00 -8.96 16.21
N TYR A 132 5.15 -8.04 17.17
CA TYR A 132 4.21 -6.97 17.44
C TYR A 132 4.14 -5.93 16.32
N GLU A 133 5.28 -5.52 15.78
CA GLU A 133 5.32 -4.56 14.68
C GLU A 133 4.74 -5.13 13.39
N TYR A 134 5.07 -6.38 13.04
CA TYR A 134 4.51 -7.05 11.87
C TYR A 134 2.98 -7.15 11.97
N ARG A 135 2.46 -7.53 13.13
CA ARG A 135 1.01 -7.56 13.39
C ARG A 135 0.38 -6.19 13.15
N ASN A 136 0.96 -5.12 13.70
CA ASN A 136 0.43 -3.78 13.59
C ASN A 136 0.47 -3.28 12.13
N VAL A 137 1.59 -3.49 11.43
CA VAL A 137 1.74 -3.13 10.02
C VAL A 137 0.68 -3.84 9.17
N MET A 138 0.50 -5.16 9.34
CA MET A 138 -0.49 -5.90 8.55
C MET A 138 -1.92 -5.50 8.89
N ARG A 139 -2.22 -5.21 10.15
CA ARG A 139 -3.52 -4.68 10.55
C ARG A 139 -3.79 -3.34 9.88
N ASP A 140 -2.81 -2.44 9.87
CA ASP A 140 -2.98 -1.09 9.31
C ASP A 140 -3.08 -1.15 7.77
N LEU A 141 -2.25 -1.96 7.10
CA LEU A 141 -2.31 -2.18 5.65
C LEU A 141 -3.64 -2.83 5.20
N SER A 142 -4.24 -3.64 6.06
CA SER A 142 -5.50 -4.31 5.77
C SER A 142 -6.73 -3.52 6.23
N GLY A 143 -6.58 -2.29 6.73
CA GLY A 143 -7.69 -1.50 7.24
C GLY A 143 -8.37 -2.10 8.47
N GLY A 144 -7.65 -2.88 9.26
CA GLY A 144 -8.15 -3.57 10.46
C GLY A 144 -8.69 -4.97 10.23
N ILE A 145 -8.61 -5.50 9.00
CA ILE A 145 -9.19 -6.80 8.64
C ILE A 145 -8.30 -7.96 9.11
N VAL A 146 -7.00 -7.91 8.84
CA VAL A 146 -6.05 -8.92 9.28
C VAL A 146 -5.49 -8.52 10.64
N THR A 147 -6.10 -9.03 11.71
CA THR A 147 -5.81 -8.55 13.07
C THR A 147 -4.58 -9.19 13.72
N ASP A 148 -4.21 -10.39 13.29
CA ASP A 148 -3.15 -11.18 13.94
C ASP A 148 -2.22 -11.91 12.95
N ALA A 149 -1.70 -11.18 11.96
CA ALA A 149 -0.71 -11.73 11.03
C ALA A 149 0.62 -12.10 11.72
N GLY A 150 0.87 -11.51 12.89
CA GLY A 150 2.08 -11.72 13.67
C GLY A 150 2.21 -13.11 14.30
N ARG A 151 1.10 -13.82 14.52
CA ARG A 151 1.07 -15.13 15.23
C ARG A 151 1.98 -16.21 14.67
N TYR A 152 2.39 -16.09 13.42
CA TYR A 152 3.29 -17.03 12.75
C TYR A 152 4.77 -16.75 13.03
N LEU A 153 5.08 -15.56 13.56
CA LEU A 153 6.42 -15.18 13.95
C LEU A 153 6.69 -15.61 15.39
N PRO A 154 7.90 -16.12 15.69
CA PRO A 154 8.31 -16.33 17.08
C PRO A 154 8.44 -14.97 17.80
N ASN A 155 8.18 -14.97 19.10
CA ASN A 155 8.51 -13.81 19.93
C ASN A 155 10.02 -13.58 19.93
N GLU A 156 10.42 -12.31 19.97
CA GLU A 156 11.82 -11.93 20.11
C GLU A 156 12.37 -12.34 21.47
N GLY A 157 13.61 -12.83 21.48
CA GLY A 157 14.42 -12.75 22.68
C GLY A 157 14.73 -11.27 22.94
N GLY A 158 14.55 -10.83 24.19
CA GLY A 158 15.02 -9.50 24.57
C GLY A 158 16.53 -9.40 24.31
N ALA A 159 16.98 -8.23 23.86
CA ALA A 159 18.41 -7.92 23.82
C ALA A 159 18.98 -7.89 25.25
N GLY A 160 20.28 -7.58 25.40
CA GLY A 160 20.92 -7.53 26.72
C GLY A 160 20.15 -6.70 27.76
N GLU A 161 19.47 -5.64 27.32
CA GLU A 161 18.66 -4.74 28.15
C GLU A 161 17.15 -5.11 28.21
N GLY A 162 16.76 -6.27 27.69
CA GLY A 162 15.38 -6.79 27.73
C GLY A 162 14.41 -6.23 26.68
N PHE A 163 14.84 -5.28 25.83
CA PHE A 163 14.02 -4.74 24.76
C PHE A 163 13.98 -5.68 23.53
N ALA A 164 12.80 -5.82 22.93
CA ALA A 164 12.55 -6.69 21.77
C ALA A 164 12.88 -6.05 20.41
N ASN A 165 13.04 -4.72 20.37
CA ASN A 165 13.19 -3.92 19.14
C ASN A 165 14.61 -3.38 18.93
N VAL A 166 15.62 -4.02 19.53
CA VAL A 166 17.01 -3.62 19.35
C VAL A 166 17.54 -4.22 18.06
N GLY A 167 17.69 -3.39 17.02
CA GLY A 167 18.09 -3.83 15.67
C GLY A 167 19.35 -4.70 15.61
N ALA A 168 20.36 -4.38 16.42
CA ALA A 168 21.60 -5.16 16.50
C ALA A 168 21.39 -6.60 17.00
N ALA A 169 20.32 -6.87 17.75
CA ALA A 169 19.94 -8.19 18.23
C ALA A 169 18.93 -8.90 17.30
N GLN A 170 18.50 -8.25 16.23
CA GLN A 170 17.45 -8.72 15.33
C GLN A 170 18.00 -9.31 14.03
N GLY A 171 18.92 -10.26 14.15
CA GLY A 171 19.47 -10.99 13.00
C GLY A 171 18.40 -11.72 12.18
N MET A 172 18.59 -11.78 10.87
CA MET A 172 17.74 -12.52 9.93
C MET A 172 18.37 -13.87 9.56
N GLY A 173 17.87 -14.96 10.14
CA GLY A 173 18.23 -16.33 9.75
C GLY A 173 17.23 -16.93 8.76
N VAL A 174 17.59 -18.07 8.16
CA VAL A 174 16.73 -18.80 7.20
C VAL A 174 15.37 -19.15 7.82
N ALA A 175 15.38 -19.76 9.02
CA ALA A 175 14.15 -20.12 9.73
C ALA A 175 13.25 -18.90 10.03
N GLN A 176 13.85 -17.75 10.34
CA GLN A 176 13.10 -16.52 10.58
C GLN A 176 12.45 -16.02 9.28
N PHE A 177 13.17 -16.06 8.17
CA PHE A 177 12.65 -15.69 6.86
C PHE A 177 11.49 -16.59 6.43
N GLU A 178 11.60 -17.90 6.64
CA GLU A 178 10.51 -18.86 6.39
C GLU A 178 9.26 -18.50 7.20
N LYS A 179 9.41 -18.09 8.46
CA LYS A 179 8.29 -17.63 9.29
C LYS A 179 7.66 -16.33 8.80
N TYR A 180 8.43 -15.38 8.25
CA TYR A 180 7.82 -14.23 7.57
C TYR A 180 7.05 -14.63 6.32
N LEU A 181 7.56 -15.57 5.53
CA LEU A 181 6.85 -16.05 4.35
C LEU A 181 5.54 -16.75 4.74
N GLU A 182 5.57 -17.56 5.81
CA GLU A 182 4.37 -18.18 6.38
C GLU A 182 3.36 -17.14 6.88
N ALA A 183 3.84 -16.13 7.60
CA ALA A 183 3.03 -15.00 8.07
C ALA A 183 2.37 -14.24 6.91
N ALA A 184 3.14 -13.93 5.87
CA ALA A 184 2.68 -13.24 4.68
C ALA A 184 1.64 -14.07 3.92
N LYS A 185 1.88 -15.37 3.73
CA LYS A 185 0.90 -16.29 3.14
C LYS A 185 -0.39 -16.31 3.95
N GLY A 186 -0.28 -16.39 5.29
CA GLY A 186 -1.43 -16.34 6.19
C GLY A 186 -2.25 -15.06 6.05
N ALA A 187 -1.60 -13.89 5.92
CA ALA A 187 -2.28 -12.64 5.67
C ALA A 187 -2.93 -12.59 4.27
N LEU A 188 -2.23 -13.06 3.24
CA LEU A 188 -2.73 -13.06 1.86
C LEU A 188 -3.98 -13.92 1.65
N LYS A 189 -4.27 -14.88 2.54
CA LYS A 189 -5.55 -15.61 2.58
C LYS A 189 -6.76 -14.68 2.72
N HIS A 190 -6.56 -13.47 3.21
CA HIS A 190 -7.61 -12.44 3.35
C HIS A 190 -7.69 -11.50 2.14
N LEU A 191 -6.78 -11.58 1.18
CA LEU A 191 -6.79 -10.70 0.01
C LEU A 191 -7.70 -11.28 -1.09
N ARG A 192 -8.46 -10.43 -1.76
CA ARG A 192 -9.31 -10.75 -2.92
C ARG A 192 -9.08 -9.75 -4.03
N VAL A 193 -9.49 -10.12 -5.24
CA VAL A 193 -9.46 -9.24 -6.41
C VAL A 193 -10.89 -8.89 -6.82
N SER A 194 -11.25 -7.63 -6.68
CA SER A 194 -12.49 -7.03 -7.19
C SER A 194 -12.23 -6.41 -8.57
N PRO A 195 -13.13 -6.60 -9.56
CA PRO A 195 -13.01 -5.95 -10.88
C PRO A 195 -12.94 -4.42 -10.81
N HIS A 196 -13.59 -3.81 -9.83
CA HIS A 196 -13.66 -2.36 -9.69
C HIS A 196 -12.59 -1.82 -8.74
N ASP A 197 -12.41 -2.50 -7.60
CA ASP A 197 -11.61 -1.98 -6.49
C ASP A 197 -10.17 -2.54 -6.48
N GLY A 198 -9.86 -3.47 -7.40
CA GLY A 198 -8.57 -4.16 -7.43
C GLY A 198 -8.40 -5.04 -6.21
N PHE A 199 -7.32 -4.87 -5.45
CA PHE A 199 -7.07 -5.65 -4.24
C PHE A 199 -7.94 -5.17 -3.07
N VAL A 200 -8.75 -6.07 -2.54
CA VAL A 200 -9.63 -5.82 -1.38
C VAL A 200 -9.39 -6.85 -0.28
N TRP A 201 -9.40 -6.40 0.97
CA TRP A 201 -9.22 -7.27 2.14
C TRP A 201 -10.58 -7.80 2.64
N SER A 202 -10.63 -9.08 3.00
CA SER A 202 -11.81 -9.77 3.51
C SER A 202 -11.58 -10.30 4.93
N ALA A 203 -12.58 -10.14 5.79
CA ALA A 203 -12.55 -10.69 7.16
C ALA A 203 -12.49 -12.22 7.19
N VAL A 204 -12.94 -12.87 6.11
CA VAL A 204 -12.96 -14.33 6.00
C VAL A 204 -11.71 -14.78 5.23
N PRO A 205 -10.79 -15.53 5.83
CA PRO A 205 -9.69 -16.12 5.09
C PRO A 205 -10.20 -17.24 4.16
N HIS A 206 -9.60 -17.40 2.99
CA HIS A 206 -9.74 -18.61 2.19
C HIS A 206 -8.46 -19.44 2.25
N GLU A 207 -8.63 -20.75 2.33
CA GLU A 207 -7.52 -21.66 2.12
C GLU A 207 -7.11 -21.59 0.64
N PRO A 208 -5.81 -21.46 0.34
CA PRO A 208 -5.37 -21.44 -1.04
C PRO A 208 -5.78 -22.75 -1.72
N VAL A 209 -6.52 -22.64 -2.82
CA VAL A 209 -6.88 -23.83 -3.59
C VAL A 209 -5.66 -24.36 -4.31
N GLU A 210 -5.45 -25.67 -4.27
CA GLU A 210 -4.18 -26.27 -4.71
C GLU A 210 -3.98 -26.23 -6.23
N ASP A 211 -5.08 -26.26 -7.01
CA ASP A 211 -5.02 -26.28 -8.47
C ASP A 211 -5.48 -24.96 -9.11
N GLU A 212 -4.78 -24.56 -10.17
CA GLU A 212 -5.04 -23.34 -10.95
C GLU A 212 -6.47 -23.25 -11.49
N PRO A 213 -7.09 -24.33 -12.04
CA PRO A 213 -8.49 -24.29 -12.48
C PRO A 213 -9.47 -23.88 -11.37
N SER A 214 -9.31 -24.42 -10.17
CA SER A 214 -10.18 -24.08 -9.04
C SER A 214 -9.95 -22.64 -8.55
N GLN A 215 -8.70 -22.14 -8.57
CA GLN A 215 -8.41 -20.73 -8.30
C GLN A 215 -9.10 -19.78 -9.30
N ILE A 216 -9.05 -20.13 -10.59
CA ILE A 216 -9.76 -19.37 -11.64
C ILE A 216 -11.26 -19.41 -11.40
N LYS A 217 -11.81 -20.59 -11.08
CA LYS A 217 -13.23 -20.74 -10.79
C LYS A 217 -13.68 -19.86 -9.62
N GLU A 218 -12.94 -19.86 -8.52
CA GLU A 218 -13.24 -19.03 -7.35
C GLU A 218 -13.19 -17.53 -7.69
N ALA A 219 -12.16 -17.09 -8.42
CA ALA A 219 -12.08 -15.70 -8.87
C ALA A 219 -13.27 -15.32 -9.76
N VAL A 220 -13.71 -16.22 -10.65
CA VAL A 220 -14.89 -16.01 -11.48
C VAL A 220 -16.17 -15.96 -10.62
N ASP A 221 -16.31 -16.85 -9.64
CA ASP A 221 -17.47 -16.88 -8.73
C ASP A 221 -17.56 -15.60 -7.90
N ASP A 222 -16.42 -15.08 -7.39
CA ASP A 222 -16.35 -13.79 -6.68
C ASP A 222 -16.78 -12.62 -7.56
N ILE A 223 -16.33 -12.61 -8.81
CA ILE A 223 -16.73 -11.60 -9.80
C ILE A 223 -18.23 -11.68 -10.05
N ILE A 224 -18.79 -12.89 -10.20
CA ILE A 224 -20.22 -13.10 -10.38
C ILE A 224 -20.98 -12.60 -9.15
N ALA A 225 -20.55 -12.98 -7.95
CA ALA A 225 -21.18 -12.58 -6.69
C ALA A 225 -21.19 -11.04 -6.53
N TRP A 226 -20.09 -10.38 -6.85
CA TRP A 226 -20.02 -8.92 -6.87
C TRP A 226 -21.02 -8.32 -7.87
N HIS A 227 -21.07 -8.82 -9.11
CA HIS A 227 -21.99 -8.31 -10.12
C HIS A 227 -23.45 -8.47 -9.69
N VAL A 228 -23.81 -9.63 -9.12
CA VAL A 228 -25.14 -9.89 -8.58
C VAL A 228 -25.47 -8.91 -7.46
N ALA A 229 -24.56 -8.69 -6.51
CA ALA A 229 -24.77 -7.75 -5.41
C ALA A 229 -24.99 -6.31 -5.92
N GLN A 230 -24.23 -5.86 -6.92
CA GLN A 230 -24.44 -4.53 -7.53
C GLN A 230 -25.80 -4.41 -8.21
N GLN A 231 -26.24 -5.46 -8.93
CA GLN A 231 -27.55 -5.47 -9.56
C GLN A 231 -28.68 -5.43 -8.54
N GLN A 232 -28.57 -6.21 -7.47
CA GLN A 232 -29.55 -6.22 -6.37
C GLN A 232 -29.62 -4.85 -5.70
N LYS A 233 -28.48 -4.24 -5.39
CA LYS A 233 -28.42 -2.90 -4.80
C LYS A 233 -29.08 -1.85 -5.70
N TRP A 234 -28.70 -1.79 -6.99
CA TRP A 234 -29.31 -0.86 -7.94
C TRP A 234 -30.83 -1.08 -8.03
N GLY A 235 -31.24 -2.35 -8.09
CA GLY A 235 -32.64 -2.75 -8.14
C GLY A 235 -33.41 -2.49 -6.85
N ALA A 236 -32.75 -2.35 -5.69
CA ALA A 236 -33.39 -1.92 -4.46
C ALA A 236 -33.59 -0.39 -4.47
N GLU A 237 -32.59 0.37 -4.90
CA GLU A 237 -32.60 1.83 -4.89
C GLU A 237 -33.58 2.46 -5.90
N HIS A 238 -33.74 1.87 -7.10
CA HIS A 238 -34.45 2.52 -8.21
C HIS A 238 -35.83 1.89 -8.54
N ARG A 239 -36.14 0.71 -8.00
CA ARG A 239 -37.35 -0.04 -8.39
C ARG A 239 -38.64 0.66 -8.02
N GLU A 240 -38.72 1.27 -6.84
CA GLU A 240 -39.92 2.00 -6.40
C GLU A 240 -40.17 3.23 -7.28
N GLU A 241 -39.11 4.00 -7.57
CA GLU A 241 -39.20 5.18 -8.44
C GLU A 241 -39.65 4.80 -9.86
N LEU A 242 -39.06 3.75 -10.43
CA LEU A 242 -39.45 3.25 -11.75
C LEU A 242 -40.87 2.68 -11.75
N GLY A 243 -41.28 1.98 -10.69
CA GLY A 243 -42.64 1.53 -10.50
C GLY A 243 -43.63 2.70 -10.45
N ALA A 244 -43.32 3.76 -9.70
CA ALA A 244 -44.17 4.94 -9.58
C ALA A 244 -44.30 5.72 -10.90
N LYS A 245 -43.19 5.87 -11.65
CA LYS A 245 -43.17 6.65 -12.91
C LYS A 245 -43.72 5.89 -14.12
N PHE A 246 -43.51 4.58 -14.17
CA PHE A 246 -43.79 3.77 -15.36
C PHE A 246 -44.83 2.67 -15.12
N GLY A 247 -45.35 2.53 -13.90
CA GLY A 247 -46.31 1.50 -13.49
C GLY A 247 -45.66 0.14 -13.20
N SER A 248 -44.54 -0.17 -13.86
CA SER A 248 -43.72 -1.35 -13.60
C SER A 248 -42.30 -1.13 -14.12
N ALA A 249 -41.30 -1.44 -13.28
CA ALA A 249 -39.90 -1.42 -13.70
C ALA A 249 -39.66 -2.39 -14.88
N HIS A 250 -40.39 -3.51 -14.94
CA HIS A 250 -40.31 -4.48 -16.03
C HIS A 250 -40.83 -3.91 -17.33
N ALA A 251 -42.01 -3.28 -17.30
CA ALA A 251 -42.58 -2.62 -18.47
C ALA A 251 -41.65 -1.53 -19.03
N PHE A 252 -40.96 -0.80 -18.15
CA PHE A 252 -39.96 0.17 -18.56
C PHE A 252 -38.78 -0.49 -19.31
N TYR A 253 -38.22 -1.60 -18.81
CA TYR A 253 -37.17 -2.31 -19.53
C TYR A 253 -37.64 -2.95 -20.85
N LEU A 254 -38.89 -3.42 -20.93
CA LEU A 254 -39.49 -3.87 -22.18
C LEU A 254 -39.60 -2.72 -23.21
N GLU A 255 -39.96 -1.51 -22.76
CA GLU A 255 -40.00 -0.30 -23.58
C GLU A 255 -38.60 0.07 -24.07
N LEU A 256 -37.61 0.11 -23.18
CA LEU A 256 -36.20 0.39 -23.53
C LEU A 256 -35.64 -0.61 -24.53
N ALA A 257 -35.88 -1.92 -24.33
CA ALA A 257 -35.45 -2.95 -25.26
C ALA A 257 -36.11 -2.76 -26.64
N PHE A 258 -37.37 -2.32 -26.68
CA PHE A 258 -38.09 -2.11 -27.95
C PHE A 258 -37.51 -0.92 -28.71
N LEU A 259 -37.25 0.19 -28.01
CA LEU A 259 -36.58 1.35 -28.58
C LEU A 259 -35.19 0.97 -29.11
N ALA A 260 -34.42 0.21 -28.34
CA ALA A 260 -33.10 -0.27 -28.75
C ALA A 260 -33.15 -1.19 -29.98
N ARG A 261 -34.09 -2.15 -30.02
CA ARG A 261 -34.30 -3.04 -31.19
C ARG A 261 -34.64 -2.26 -32.45
N THR A 262 -35.43 -1.19 -32.32
CA THR A 262 -35.88 -0.36 -33.45
C THR A 262 -34.94 0.79 -33.78
N GLY A 263 -33.75 0.83 -33.18
CA GLY A 263 -32.73 1.87 -33.45
C GLY A 263 -33.13 3.27 -32.98
N ARG A 264 -34.07 3.38 -32.05
CA ARG A 264 -34.58 4.66 -31.55
C ARG A 264 -33.81 5.12 -30.31
N LYS A 265 -33.78 6.44 -30.11
CA LYS A 265 -33.12 7.06 -28.95
C LYS A 265 -33.78 6.61 -27.63
N LEU A 266 -32.96 6.22 -26.67
CA LEU A 266 -33.41 5.88 -25.31
C LEU A 266 -33.79 7.15 -24.53
N PRO A 267 -34.79 7.07 -23.64
CA PRO A 267 -35.20 8.20 -22.79
C PRO A 267 -34.09 8.60 -21.81
N ASP A 268 -34.09 9.88 -21.43
CA ASP A 268 -33.23 10.42 -20.39
C ASP A 268 -33.82 10.10 -19.01
N ALA A 269 -33.61 8.85 -18.58
CA ALA A 269 -34.09 8.31 -17.31
C ALA A 269 -33.03 7.36 -16.73
N PRO A 270 -32.93 7.24 -15.38
CA PRO A 270 -31.99 6.31 -14.78
C PRO A 270 -32.41 4.86 -15.08
N PHE A 271 -31.58 4.13 -15.81
CA PHE A 271 -31.72 2.70 -16.04
C PHE A 271 -30.35 2.01 -15.97
N SER A 272 -30.34 0.72 -15.65
CA SER A 272 -29.13 -0.11 -15.67
C SER A 272 -28.86 -0.60 -17.10
N PRO A 273 -27.71 -0.26 -17.71
CA PRO A 273 -27.35 -0.76 -19.03
C PRO A 273 -27.22 -2.29 -19.06
N VAL A 274 -26.75 -2.88 -17.95
CA VAL A 274 -26.61 -4.33 -17.79
C VAL A 274 -27.97 -5.01 -17.77
N ALA A 275 -28.93 -4.44 -17.03
CA ALA A 275 -30.30 -4.97 -17.01
C ALA A 275 -30.98 -4.85 -18.39
N LEU A 276 -30.75 -3.75 -19.12
CA LEU A 276 -31.26 -3.60 -20.48
C LEU A 276 -30.70 -4.68 -21.42
N GLU A 277 -29.39 -4.92 -21.39
CA GLU A 277 -28.76 -5.97 -22.20
C GLU A 277 -29.30 -7.35 -21.85
N LYS A 278 -29.50 -7.64 -20.57
CA LYS A 278 -30.12 -8.91 -20.13
C LYS A 278 -31.54 -9.07 -20.66
N TRP A 279 -32.37 -8.03 -20.56
CA TRP A 279 -33.71 -8.05 -21.15
C TRP A 279 -33.68 -8.26 -22.65
N ARG A 280 -32.74 -7.66 -23.37
CA ARG A 280 -32.60 -7.88 -24.82
C ARG A 280 -32.33 -9.35 -25.14
N ARG A 281 -31.50 -10.03 -24.35
CA ARG A 281 -31.23 -11.47 -24.49
C ARG A 281 -32.46 -12.32 -24.18
N ILE A 282 -33.10 -12.08 -23.03
CA ILE A 282 -34.33 -12.79 -22.61
C ILE A 282 -35.43 -12.65 -23.67
N LEU A 283 -35.63 -11.45 -24.22
CA LEU A 283 -36.68 -11.20 -25.22
C LEU A 283 -36.34 -11.72 -26.62
N ALA A 284 -35.05 -11.94 -26.90
CA ALA A 284 -34.59 -12.56 -28.14
C ALA A 284 -34.64 -14.09 -28.08
N ASP A 285 -34.57 -14.67 -26.88
CA ASP A 285 -34.59 -16.12 -26.69
C ASP A 285 -35.93 -16.75 -27.15
N GLU A 286 -35.84 -17.88 -27.85
CA GLU A 286 -36.97 -18.68 -28.36
C GLU A 286 -37.22 -19.93 -27.52
N ASN A 287 -36.42 -20.16 -26.47
CA ASN A 287 -36.60 -21.27 -25.56
C ASN A 287 -37.99 -21.21 -24.88
N ARG A 288 -38.78 -22.28 -25.08
CA ARG A 288 -40.13 -22.42 -24.52
C ARG A 288 -40.14 -22.78 -23.04
N GLU A 289 -39.02 -23.24 -22.51
CA GLU A 289 -38.85 -23.58 -21.09
C GLU A 289 -38.45 -22.36 -20.24
N SER A 290 -38.17 -21.21 -20.88
CA SER A 290 -37.87 -19.97 -20.17
C SER A 290 -39.10 -19.49 -19.36
N PRO A 291 -38.92 -19.07 -18.09
CA PRO A 291 -40.00 -18.42 -17.32
C PRO A 291 -40.58 -17.16 -17.99
N PHE A 292 -39.83 -16.56 -18.92
CA PHE A 292 -40.24 -15.35 -19.65
C PHE A 292 -40.69 -15.64 -21.09
N ALA A 293 -40.88 -16.89 -21.48
CA ALA A 293 -41.21 -17.28 -22.84
C ALA A 293 -42.47 -16.56 -23.37
N ASP A 294 -43.51 -16.44 -22.55
CA ASP A 294 -44.76 -15.75 -22.92
C ASP A 294 -44.55 -14.25 -23.10
N TRP A 295 -43.74 -13.62 -22.24
CA TRP A 295 -43.39 -12.21 -22.35
C TRP A 295 -42.59 -11.96 -23.63
N ALA A 296 -41.56 -12.76 -23.90
CA ALA A 296 -40.73 -12.67 -25.09
C ALA A 296 -41.57 -12.84 -26.37
N LYS A 297 -42.50 -13.82 -26.38
CA LYS A 297 -43.44 -14.02 -27.48
C LYS A 297 -44.36 -12.81 -27.70
N ALA A 298 -45.00 -12.32 -26.65
CA ALA A 298 -45.91 -11.17 -26.75
C ALA A 298 -45.17 -9.88 -27.14
N TRP A 299 -43.96 -9.69 -26.63
CA TRP A 299 -43.12 -8.53 -26.94
C TRP A 299 -42.61 -8.55 -28.39
N ARG A 300 -42.20 -9.72 -28.90
CA ARG A 300 -41.79 -9.85 -30.32
C ARG A 300 -42.91 -9.53 -31.28
N ALA A 301 -44.15 -9.83 -30.91
CA ALA A 301 -45.36 -9.56 -31.69
C ALA A 301 -45.77 -8.07 -31.71
N LEU A 302 -45.09 -7.19 -30.96
CA LEU A 302 -45.39 -5.76 -30.93
C LEU A 302 -45.15 -5.09 -32.31
N PRO A 303 -46.13 -4.31 -32.83
CA PRO A 303 -45.97 -3.55 -34.07
C PRO A 303 -44.80 -2.58 -34.02
N ALA A 304 -44.03 -2.52 -35.11
CA ALA A 304 -42.80 -1.73 -35.19
C ALA A 304 -43.04 -0.21 -35.18
N ASP A 305 -44.27 0.27 -35.34
CA ASP A 305 -44.67 1.69 -35.37
C ASP A 305 -45.10 2.24 -33.99
N LEU A 306 -45.25 1.38 -32.97
CA LEU A 306 -45.60 1.79 -31.61
C LEU A 306 -44.65 2.85 -31.05
N ASN A 307 -45.19 3.84 -30.35
CA ASN A 307 -44.43 4.93 -29.74
C ASN A 307 -45.15 5.51 -28.51
N GLY A 308 -44.41 6.27 -27.69
CA GLY A 308 -44.93 7.04 -26.56
C GLY A 308 -45.80 6.22 -25.61
N GLU A 309 -46.93 6.79 -25.21
CA GLU A 309 -47.88 6.16 -24.27
C GLU A 309 -48.44 4.83 -24.78
N ARG A 310 -48.61 4.66 -26.11
CA ARG A 310 -49.11 3.41 -26.68
C ARG A 310 -48.11 2.26 -26.51
N LEU A 311 -46.83 2.52 -26.76
CA LEU A 311 -45.77 1.53 -26.50
C LEU A 311 -45.74 1.16 -25.01
N ARG A 312 -45.79 2.16 -24.13
CA ARG A 312 -45.79 1.94 -22.68
C ARG A 312 -46.97 1.10 -22.21
N ALA A 313 -48.18 1.38 -22.70
CA ALA A 313 -49.37 0.63 -22.35
C ALA A 313 -49.25 -0.85 -22.75
N GLU A 314 -48.67 -1.13 -23.92
CA GLU A 314 -48.47 -2.50 -24.40
C GLU A 314 -47.40 -3.25 -23.59
N CYS A 315 -46.29 -2.57 -23.27
CA CYS A 315 -45.27 -3.12 -22.39
C CYS A 315 -45.81 -3.39 -20.97
N LEU A 316 -46.67 -2.52 -20.45
CA LEU A 316 -47.38 -2.73 -19.18
C LEU A 316 -48.33 -3.92 -19.25
N ALA A 317 -49.08 -4.07 -20.33
CA ALA A 317 -49.99 -5.20 -20.51
C ALA A 317 -49.25 -6.54 -20.53
N ILE A 318 -48.05 -6.58 -21.14
CA ILE A 318 -47.17 -7.76 -21.11
C ILE A 318 -46.68 -8.02 -19.69
N ALA A 319 -46.11 -7.02 -19.02
CA ALA A 319 -45.53 -7.17 -17.69
C ALA A 319 -46.55 -7.53 -16.60
N LEU A 320 -47.82 -7.18 -16.78
CA LEU A 320 -48.92 -7.46 -15.84
C LEU A 320 -49.74 -8.70 -16.22
N GLY A 321 -49.34 -9.46 -17.25
CA GLY A 321 -50.03 -10.69 -17.66
C GLY A 321 -51.41 -10.48 -18.29
N LYS A 322 -51.73 -9.26 -18.79
CA LYS A 322 -53.05 -8.94 -19.34
C LYS A 322 -53.23 -9.28 -20.83
N ARG A 323 -52.18 -9.76 -21.50
CA ARG A 323 -52.16 -10.01 -22.96
C ARG A 323 -52.00 -11.50 -23.36
N GLY A 324 -51.98 -12.41 -22.40
CA GLY A 324 -51.90 -13.87 -22.60
C GLY A 324 -52.50 -14.56 -21.38
N GLY A 325 -53.07 -15.75 -21.55
CA GLY A 325 -53.85 -16.47 -20.54
C GLY A 325 -53.19 -16.50 -19.16
N SER A 326 -54.04 -16.45 -18.13
CA SER A 326 -53.69 -16.38 -16.72
C SER A 326 -52.76 -17.51 -16.28
N THR A 327 -51.54 -17.15 -15.93
CA THR A 327 -50.77 -17.85 -14.90
C THR A 327 -50.47 -16.81 -13.83
N GLU A 328 -51.10 -16.96 -12.66
CA GLU A 328 -50.60 -16.31 -11.45
C GLU A 328 -49.16 -16.78 -11.27
N VAL A 329 -48.21 -15.87 -11.50
CA VAL A 329 -46.82 -16.10 -11.13
C VAL A 329 -46.80 -15.99 -9.61
N GLU A 330 -46.66 -17.13 -8.92
CA GLU A 330 -46.49 -17.15 -7.47
C GLU A 330 -45.31 -16.23 -7.11
N LYS A 331 -45.47 -15.45 -6.02
CA LYS A 331 -44.49 -14.47 -5.56
C LYS A 331 -43.10 -15.06 -5.29
N GLU A 332 -42.99 -16.39 -5.19
CA GLU A 332 -41.80 -17.14 -4.81
C GLU A 332 -41.04 -17.74 -6.00
N ASP A 333 -41.67 -17.92 -7.18
CA ASP A 333 -41.01 -18.40 -8.42
C ASP A 333 -40.40 -17.26 -9.25
N TYR A 334 -40.52 -16.04 -8.76
CA TYR A 334 -40.06 -14.85 -9.44
C TYR A 334 -38.60 -14.58 -9.09
N ALA A 335 -37.67 -15.08 -9.91
CA ALA A 335 -36.31 -14.56 -9.98
C ALA A 335 -36.35 -13.33 -10.90
N PRO A 336 -36.46 -12.11 -10.37
CA PRO A 336 -36.42 -10.90 -11.16
C PRO A 336 -35.12 -10.81 -11.99
N PRO A 337 -35.03 -9.91 -12.98
CA PRO A 337 -33.86 -9.80 -13.86
C PRO A 337 -32.53 -9.57 -13.16
N TYR A 338 -32.52 -9.22 -11.87
CA TYR A 338 -31.34 -9.05 -11.04
C TYR A 338 -30.99 -10.29 -10.17
N GLU A 339 -31.76 -11.38 -10.27
CA GLU A 339 -31.54 -12.65 -9.56
C GLU A 339 -31.25 -13.84 -10.49
N ILE A 340 -31.53 -13.76 -11.79
CA ILE A 340 -31.18 -14.85 -12.73
C ILE A 340 -29.65 -14.91 -12.83
N SER A 341 -29.05 -16.02 -12.39
CA SER A 341 -27.60 -16.20 -12.38
C SER A 341 -27.03 -16.20 -13.81
N PHE A 342 -25.74 -15.89 -13.96
CA PHE A 342 -25.03 -16.01 -15.25
C PHE A 342 -25.05 -17.44 -15.83
N HIS A 343 -25.41 -18.45 -15.05
CA HIS A 343 -25.46 -19.84 -15.47
C HIS A 343 -26.78 -20.24 -16.15
N GLU A 344 -27.83 -19.43 -16.04
CA GLU A 344 -29.17 -19.74 -16.56
C GLU A 344 -29.53 -18.93 -17.81
N ALA A 345 -28.55 -18.32 -18.48
CA ALA A 345 -28.71 -17.50 -19.68
C ALA A 345 -27.85 -17.97 -20.85
#